data_AF-A0A399X1S2-F1
#
_entry.id   AF-A0A399X1S2-F1
#
_cell.length_a   1.000
_cell.length_b   1.000
_cell.length_c   1.000
_cell.angle_alpha   90.00
_cell.angle_beta   90.00
_cell.angle_gamma   90.00
#
_symmetry.space_group_name_H-M   'P 1'
#
loop_
_entity.id
_entity.type
_entity.pdbx_description
1 polymer ?
#
loop_
_entity_poly.entity_id
_entity_poly.type
_entity_poly.pdbx_seq_one_letter_code
_entity_poly.pdbx_strand_id
1 'polypeptide(L)'
;MNWRDIGDSGRRLRFAFIGNFADGELYEVMMRSAFVADGLDAEYLSLDTSAADFADCVRHLIAKGFLGANIGVPHKPAAARMAESFFIVRHGMATANALLFREGIYGQNTEVAAVNTLLRDVEPGTALILGGGSAARSVIAALLETGWRVKLWNRGAAKMRLLQTTLAKLGDVEISATPTPAGCRLIVNATSLGKRVGEQPSVEWQHVQKGAVAFDLVFREKRTEFLRAASLRGLRVIDGREMLVEQAAIAYEWWLQGEAPRTAMLRAVGLAGPRDKF
;
A
#
# COMPACT_ATOMS: atom_id res chain seq x y z
N MET A 1 17.06 6.59 -10.60
CA MET A 1 18.10 7.65 -10.61
C MET A 1 19.04 7.44 -9.41
N ASN A 2 20.33 7.76 -9.52
CA ASN A 2 21.25 7.71 -8.36
C ASN A 2 21.04 8.96 -7.49
N TRP A 3 20.75 8.77 -6.21
CA TRP A 3 20.40 9.86 -5.31
C TRP A 3 21.56 10.83 -5.04
N ARG A 4 22.81 10.39 -5.23
CA ARG A 4 24.01 11.21 -5.00
C ARG A 4 24.19 12.32 -6.04
N ASP A 5 23.55 12.17 -7.19
CA ASP A 5 23.65 13.11 -8.32
C ASP A 5 22.58 14.20 -8.26
N ILE A 6 21.73 14.21 -7.23
CA ILE A 6 20.63 15.16 -7.07
C ILE A 6 21.19 16.56 -6.74
N GLY A 7 21.03 17.49 -7.68
CA GLY A 7 21.34 18.91 -7.52
C GLY A 7 20.25 19.72 -6.80
N ASP A 8 20.49 21.02 -6.65
CA ASP A 8 19.47 21.99 -6.22
C ASP A 8 18.45 22.24 -7.36
N SER A 9 17.17 22.43 -7.03
CA SER A 9 16.09 22.71 -7.99
C SER A 9 15.44 24.09 -7.80
N GLY A 10 16.00 24.96 -6.97
CA GLY A 10 15.46 26.30 -6.73
C GLY A 10 14.15 26.27 -5.94
N ARG A 11 13.08 26.90 -6.48
CA ARG A 11 11.79 27.08 -5.78
C ARG A 11 10.77 25.95 -5.99
N ARG A 12 11.10 24.94 -6.79
CA ARG A 12 10.20 23.83 -7.11
C ARG A 12 9.95 22.94 -5.89
N LEU A 13 8.70 22.55 -5.63
CA LEU A 13 8.40 21.57 -4.58
C LEU A 13 8.99 20.21 -4.98
N ARG A 14 9.60 19.46 -4.04
CA ARG A 14 10.24 18.18 -4.38
C ARG A 14 9.79 17.06 -3.48
N PHE A 15 9.47 15.93 -4.10
CA PHE A 15 9.06 14.70 -3.45
C PHE A 15 9.76 13.51 -4.11
N ALA A 16 9.84 12.39 -3.40
CA ALA A 16 10.47 11.20 -3.93
C ALA A 16 9.70 9.93 -3.60
N PHE A 17 9.93 8.88 -4.38
CA PHE A 17 9.72 7.51 -3.97
C PHE A 17 11.09 6.86 -3.72
N ILE A 18 11.24 6.15 -2.60
CA ILE A 18 12.45 5.36 -2.29
C ILE A 18 12.07 3.89 -2.15
N GLY A 19 12.52 3.05 -3.09
CA GLY A 19 12.20 1.63 -3.09
C GLY A 19 12.51 0.97 -4.43
N ASN A 20 11.82 -0.15 -4.72
CA ASN A 20 12.04 -0.83 -5.99
C ASN A 20 11.61 0.03 -7.20
N PHE A 21 12.35 -0.11 -8.30
CA PHE A 21 12.18 0.74 -9.47
C PHE A 21 10.79 0.65 -10.13
N ALA A 22 10.22 -0.55 -10.25
CA ALA A 22 8.95 -0.78 -10.93
C ALA A 22 7.77 -0.08 -10.23
N ASP A 23 7.72 -0.14 -8.89
CA ASP A 23 6.71 0.60 -8.13
C ASP A 23 6.92 2.11 -8.30
N GLY A 24 8.18 2.54 -8.34
CA GLY A 24 8.57 3.94 -8.48
C GLY A 24 8.13 4.59 -9.79
N GLU A 25 8.11 3.87 -10.92
CA GLU A 25 7.60 4.40 -12.20
C GLU A 25 6.11 4.74 -12.12
N LEU A 26 5.30 3.88 -11.50
CA LEU A 26 3.87 4.12 -11.31
C LEU A 26 3.63 5.28 -10.33
N TYR A 27 4.41 5.34 -9.25
CA TYR A 27 4.38 6.48 -8.33
C TYR A 27 4.69 7.79 -9.02
N GLU A 28 5.72 7.83 -9.87
CA GLU A 28 6.13 9.03 -10.56
C GLU A 28 5.07 9.53 -11.54
N VAL A 29 4.51 8.64 -12.37
CA VAL A 29 3.43 9.00 -13.32
C VAL A 29 2.19 9.48 -12.58
N MET A 30 1.80 8.78 -11.51
CA MET A 30 0.64 9.14 -10.68
C MET A 30 0.80 10.48 -9.98
N MET A 31 1.92 10.71 -9.29
CA MET A 31 2.14 11.94 -8.51
C MET A 31 2.33 13.15 -9.42
N ARG A 32 3.02 12.98 -10.56
CA ARG A 32 3.08 14.03 -11.59
C ARG A 32 1.70 14.42 -12.10
N SER A 33 0.80 13.44 -12.31
CA SER A 33 -0.57 13.75 -12.74
C SER A 33 -1.35 14.57 -11.70
N ALA A 34 -1.10 14.33 -10.40
CA ALA A 34 -1.72 15.08 -9.33
C ALA A 34 -1.21 16.53 -9.29
N PHE A 35 0.10 16.72 -9.36
CA PHE A 35 0.68 18.07 -9.39
C PHE A 35 0.21 18.89 -10.58
N VAL A 36 0.10 18.28 -11.77
CA VAL A 36 -0.43 18.95 -12.96
C VAL A 36 -1.90 19.33 -12.77
N ALA A 37 -2.72 18.46 -12.18
CA ALA A 37 -4.13 18.73 -11.93
C ALA A 37 -4.33 19.93 -10.98
N ASP A 38 -3.46 20.08 -9.99
CA ASP A 38 -3.53 21.17 -9.00
C ASP A 38 -2.71 22.42 -9.41
N GLY A 39 -2.09 22.41 -10.61
CA GLY A 39 -1.28 23.53 -11.10
C GLY A 39 0.00 23.78 -10.30
N LEU A 40 0.55 22.75 -9.64
CA LEU A 40 1.74 22.85 -8.79
C LEU A 40 3.02 22.65 -9.59
N ASP A 41 3.98 23.56 -9.43
CA ASP A 41 5.36 23.34 -9.88
C ASP A 41 6.09 22.43 -8.89
N ALA A 42 5.98 21.12 -9.14
CA ALA A 42 6.54 20.08 -8.29
C ALA A 42 7.28 18.99 -9.08
N GLU A 43 8.35 18.47 -8.49
CA GLU A 43 9.15 17.35 -8.96
C GLU A 43 8.84 16.10 -8.12
N TYR A 44 8.72 14.96 -8.79
CA TYR A 44 8.66 13.65 -8.14
C TYR A 44 9.72 12.74 -8.73
N LEU A 45 10.64 12.22 -7.90
CA LEU A 45 11.72 11.35 -8.35
C LEU A 45 11.59 9.93 -7.81
N SER A 46 11.82 8.93 -8.67
CA SER A 46 11.99 7.54 -8.26
C SER A 46 13.46 7.19 -8.00
N LEU A 47 13.75 6.77 -6.76
CA LEU A 47 15.08 6.46 -6.25
C LEU A 47 15.17 5.00 -5.78
N ASP A 48 16.26 4.35 -6.16
CA ASP A 48 16.65 3.04 -5.65
C ASP A 48 17.88 3.22 -4.76
N THR A 49 17.91 2.55 -3.61
CA THR A 49 19.02 2.62 -2.66
C THR A 49 19.16 1.31 -1.91
N SER A 50 20.38 0.98 -1.49
CA SER A 50 20.61 -0.16 -0.62
C SER A 50 20.02 0.09 0.78
N ALA A 51 19.79 -0.97 1.55
CA ALA A 51 19.36 -0.84 2.93
C ALA A 51 20.41 -0.13 3.82
N ALA A 52 21.70 -0.26 3.49
CA ALA A 52 22.79 0.42 4.19
C ALA A 52 22.80 1.93 3.90
N ASP A 53 22.52 2.31 2.66
CA ASP A 53 22.56 3.70 2.20
C ASP A 53 21.25 4.47 2.49
N PHE A 54 20.19 3.80 2.93
CA PHE A 54 18.87 4.40 3.08
C PHE A 54 18.87 5.65 3.97
N ALA A 55 19.56 5.61 5.10
CA ALA A 55 19.60 6.74 6.02
C ALA A 55 20.32 7.95 5.40
N ASP A 56 21.40 7.71 4.65
CA ASP A 56 22.15 8.77 3.98
C ASP A 56 21.38 9.35 2.79
N CYS A 57 20.66 8.49 2.06
CA CYS A 57 19.73 8.93 1.01
C CYS A 57 18.68 9.90 1.58
N VAL A 58 18.02 9.54 2.69
CA VAL A 58 17.02 10.43 3.34
C VAL A 58 17.65 11.76 3.77
N ARG A 59 18.83 11.74 4.42
CA ARG A 59 19.53 12.98 4.82
C ARG A 59 19.89 13.84 3.61
N HIS A 60 20.31 13.21 2.51
CA HIS A 60 20.62 13.91 1.27
C HIS A 60 19.39 14.58 0.68
N LEU A 61 18.25 13.89 0.62
CA LEU A 61 17.00 14.49 0.16
C LEU A 61 16.61 15.73 0.98
N ILE A 62 16.71 15.65 2.31
CA ILE A 62 16.46 16.80 3.21
C ILE A 62 17.40 17.96 2.87
N ALA A 63 18.70 17.69 2.73
CA ALA A 63 19.70 18.70 2.36
C ALA A 63 19.47 19.31 0.96
N LYS A 64 18.74 18.62 0.08
CA LYS A 64 18.37 19.07 -1.28
C LYS A 64 16.97 19.67 -1.36
N GLY A 65 16.34 19.97 -0.22
CA GLY A 65 15.06 20.67 -0.14
C GLY A 65 13.84 19.81 -0.47
N PHE A 66 13.95 18.48 -0.37
CA PHE A 66 12.76 17.62 -0.48
C PHE A 66 11.84 17.83 0.71
N LEU A 67 10.54 17.77 0.43
CA LEU A 67 9.49 17.99 1.42
C LEU A 67 8.91 16.68 1.96
N GLY A 68 9.08 15.57 1.26
CA GLY A 68 8.60 14.28 1.70
C GLY A 68 8.97 13.15 0.74
N ALA A 69 8.74 11.92 1.16
CA ALA A 69 8.97 10.75 0.34
C ALA A 69 8.02 9.59 0.63
N ASN A 70 7.51 8.91 -0.39
CA ASN A 70 6.92 7.60 -0.24
C ASN A 70 8.00 6.53 -0.13
N ILE A 71 7.78 5.53 0.72
CA ILE A 71 8.76 4.50 1.05
C ILE A 71 8.24 3.13 0.65
N GLY A 72 8.93 2.50 -0.30
CA GLY A 72 8.69 1.14 -0.75
C GLY A 72 9.45 0.08 0.05
N VAL A 73 9.30 -1.17 -0.37
CA VAL A 73 10.16 -2.26 0.11
C VAL A 73 11.60 -2.07 -0.40
N PRO A 74 12.63 -2.39 0.41
CA PRO A 74 12.59 -2.95 1.77
C PRO A 74 12.63 -1.91 2.90
N HIS A 75 12.48 -0.61 2.62
CA HIS A 75 12.90 0.46 3.54
C HIS A 75 11.89 0.86 4.61
N LYS A 76 10.61 0.46 4.51
CA LYS A 76 9.55 0.87 5.44
C LYS A 76 9.89 0.71 6.94
N PRO A 77 10.54 -0.39 7.40
CA PRO A 77 10.93 -0.51 8.80
C PRO A 77 12.05 0.46 9.21
N ALA A 78 12.97 0.75 8.31
CA ALA A 78 14.03 1.73 8.57
C ALA A 78 13.45 3.15 8.64
N ALA A 79 12.52 3.49 7.74
CA ALA A 79 11.80 4.76 7.77
C ALA A 79 11.05 4.97 9.10
N ALA A 80 10.37 3.94 9.61
CA ALA A 80 9.70 4.01 10.92
C ALA A 80 10.65 4.27 12.09
N ARG A 81 11.88 3.72 12.06
CA ARG A 81 12.88 3.96 13.11
C ARG A 81 13.51 5.34 13.05
N MET A 82 13.56 5.96 11.87
CA MET A 82 14.15 7.27 11.66
C MET A 82 13.19 8.42 11.96
N ALA A 83 11.88 8.16 11.93
CA ALA A 83 10.86 9.18 11.96
C ALA A 83 10.16 9.29 13.32
N GLU A 84 9.82 10.50 13.72
CA GLU A 84 8.83 10.76 14.74
C GLU A 84 7.44 10.37 14.21
N SER A 85 6.71 9.52 14.93
CA SER A 85 5.37 9.13 14.50
C SER A 85 4.49 8.62 15.64
N PHE A 86 3.41 9.35 15.89
CA PHE A 86 2.38 8.96 16.86
C PHE A 86 1.55 7.75 16.38
N PHE A 87 1.31 7.63 15.07
CA PHE A 87 0.44 6.59 14.50
C PHE A 87 1.12 5.20 14.44
N ILE A 88 2.41 5.16 14.08
CA ILE A 88 3.25 3.95 14.04
C ILE A 88 3.33 3.30 15.43
N VAL A 89 3.48 4.13 16.47
CA VAL A 89 3.54 3.71 17.86
C VAL A 89 2.18 3.17 18.34
N ARG A 90 1.07 3.86 18.02
CA ARG A 90 -0.27 3.52 18.50
C ARG A 90 -0.75 2.13 18.07
N HIS A 91 -0.41 1.69 16.85
CA HIS A 91 -0.87 0.41 16.31
C HIS A 91 0.19 -0.70 16.36
N GLY A 92 1.32 -0.46 17.04
CA GLY A 92 2.46 -1.41 17.04
C GLY A 92 3.01 -1.70 15.64
N MET A 93 2.72 -0.82 14.67
CA MET A 93 3.14 -0.99 13.29
C MET A 93 4.56 -0.50 13.14
N ALA A 94 5.52 -1.41 13.03
CA ALA A 94 6.93 -1.07 12.87
C ALA A 94 7.32 -0.62 11.43
N THR A 95 6.44 0.09 10.71
CA THR A 95 6.63 0.46 9.30
C THR A 95 6.03 1.83 8.97
N ALA A 96 6.75 2.64 8.19
CA ALA A 96 6.29 3.89 7.58
C ALA A 96 6.37 3.76 6.05
N ASN A 97 5.32 4.13 5.32
CA ASN A 97 5.32 4.19 3.85
C ASN A 97 5.27 5.64 3.30
N ALA A 98 5.19 6.64 4.17
CA ALA A 98 5.29 8.05 3.84
C ALA A 98 6.12 8.79 4.90
N LEU A 99 7.01 9.67 4.44
CA LEU A 99 7.80 10.58 5.25
C LEU A 99 7.48 12.02 4.88
N LEU A 100 7.50 12.90 5.88
CA LEU A 100 7.36 14.34 5.75
C LEU A 100 8.60 15.00 6.37
N PHE A 101 9.25 15.88 5.61
CA PHE A 101 10.45 16.59 6.03
C PHE A 101 10.09 18.05 6.36
N ARG A 102 10.28 18.43 7.62
CA ARG A 102 10.06 19.78 8.16
C ARG A 102 11.20 20.10 9.15
N GLU A 103 10.90 20.55 10.36
CA GLU A 103 11.87 20.73 11.44
C GLU A 103 12.50 19.39 11.90
N GLY A 104 11.83 18.27 11.58
CA GLY A 104 12.30 16.91 11.77
C GLY A 104 11.83 15.97 10.66
N ILE A 105 11.94 14.67 10.92
CA ILE A 105 11.45 13.61 10.03
C ILE A 105 10.20 13.03 10.66
N TYR A 106 9.05 13.21 10.01
CA TYR A 106 7.79 12.63 10.46
C TYR A 106 7.41 11.44 9.58
N GLY A 107 6.80 10.41 10.17
CA GLY A 107 6.45 9.17 9.47
C GLY A 107 4.98 8.81 9.59
N GLN A 108 4.39 8.29 8.53
CA GLN A 108 3.04 7.73 8.53
C GLN A 108 2.97 6.38 7.82
N ASN A 109 1.92 5.62 8.17
CA ASN A 109 1.49 4.45 7.42
C ASN A 109 0.11 4.73 6.79
N THR A 110 0.11 5.20 5.55
CA THR A 110 -1.12 5.54 4.80
C THR A 110 -1.84 4.31 4.24
N GLU A 111 -1.22 3.13 4.26
CA GLU A 111 -1.86 1.89 3.77
C GLU A 111 -3.07 1.49 4.62
N VAL A 112 -3.03 1.68 5.94
CA VAL A 112 -4.15 1.36 6.84
C VAL A 112 -5.37 2.20 6.48
N ALA A 113 -5.18 3.51 6.42
CA ALA A 113 -6.23 4.45 6.04
C ALA A 113 -6.75 4.17 4.62
N ALA A 114 -5.88 3.81 3.68
CA ALA A 114 -6.28 3.46 2.32
C ALA A 114 -7.18 2.21 2.27
N VAL A 115 -6.86 1.18 3.04
CA VAL A 115 -7.70 -0.03 3.14
C VAL A 115 -9.06 0.31 3.74
N ASN A 116 -9.10 1.14 4.79
CA ASN A 116 -10.35 1.61 5.39
C ASN A 116 -11.21 2.37 4.36
N THR A 117 -10.62 3.27 3.55
CA THR A 117 -11.32 3.97 2.48
C THR A 117 -11.88 3.01 1.44
N LEU A 118 -11.09 2.03 0.96
CA LEU A 118 -11.51 1.10 -0.09
C LEU A 118 -12.63 0.14 0.35
N LEU A 119 -12.68 -0.18 1.63
CA LEU A 119 -13.65 -1.10 2.23
C LEU A 119 -14.80 -0.39 2.95
N ARG A 120 -14.87 0.95 2.94
CA ARG A 120 -15.90 1.72 3.67
C ARG A 120 -17.34 1.31 3.41
N ASP A 121 -17.63 0.85 2.20
CA ASP A 121 -18.96 0.44 1.73
C ASP A 121 -19.13 -1.10 1.78
N VAL A 122 -18.28 -1.81 2.54
CA VAL A 122 -18.29 -3.27 2.68
C VAL A 122 -18.54 -3.63 4.15
N GLU A 123 -19.71 -4.20 4.42
CA GLU A 123 -20.07 -4.68 5.76
C GLU A 123 -19.05 -5.71 6.29
N PRO A 124 -18.49 -5.48 7.49
CA PRO A 124 -17.53 -6.38 8.11
C PRO A 124 -18.04 -7.83 8.23
N GLY A 125 -17.09 -8.75 8.16
CA GLY A 125 -17.31 -10.16 8.46
C GLY A 125 -15.99 -10.88 8.58
N THR A 126 -15.85 -12.03 7.93
CA THR A 126 -14.58 -12.77 7.93
C THR A 126 -13.77 -12.43 6.68
N ALA A 127 -12.52 -12.01 6.85
CA ALA A 127 -11.56 -11.81 5.78
C ALA A 127 -10.54 -12.97 5.76
N LEU A 128 -10.31 -13.57 4.59
CA LEU A 128 -9.20 -14.48 4.35
C LEU A 128 -8.06 -13.73 3.67
N ILE A 129 -6.90 -13.68 4.30
CA ILE A 129 -5.70 -13.05 3.77
C ILE A 129 -4.70 -14.14 3.38
N LEU A 130 -4.24 -14.08 2.14
CA LEU A 130 -3.25 -14.98 1.57
C LEU A 130 -1.91 -14.26 1.54
N GLY A 131 -0.96 -14.67 2.38
CA GLY A 131 0.37 -14.07 2.50
C GLY A 131 0.54 -13.17 3.73
N GLY A 132 1.73 -13.22 4.35
CA GLY A 132 2.06 -12.47 5.57
C GLY A 132 3.13 -11.38 5.40
N GLY A 133 3.19 -10.74 4.23
CA GLY A 133 4.13 -9.66 3.94
C GLY A 133 3.86 -8.37 4.75
N SER A 134 4.66 -7.32 4.52
CA SER A 134 4.46 -6.02 5.17
C SER A 134 3.11 -5.39 4.82
N ALA A 135 2.72 -5.41 3.54
CA ALA A 135 1.43 -4.90 3.09
C ALA A 135 0.24 -5.68 3.72
N ALA A 136 0.38 -6.99 3.90
CA ALA A 136 -0.61 -7.80 4.60
C ALA A 136 -0.85 -7.29 6.04
N ARG A 137 0.18 -6.83 6.74
CA ARG A 137 0.05 -6.30 8.11
C ARG A 137 -0.76 -5.01 8.14
N SER A 138 -0.57 -4.12 7.16
CA SER A 138 -1.38 -2.91 7.02
C SER A 138 -2.85 -3.24 6.75
N VAL A 139 -3.12 -4.24 5.89
CA VAL A 139 -4.48 -4.74 5.67
C VAL A 139 -5.07 -5.34 6.95
N ILE A 140 -4.32 -6.18 7.67
CA ILE A 140 -4.77 -6.79 8.92
C ILE A 140 -5.13 -5.72 9.96
N ALA A 141 -4.26 -4.72 10.17
CA ALA A 141 -4.52 -3.64 11.11
C ALA A 141 -5.83 -2.91 10.78
N ALA A 142 -6.00 -2.48 9.53
CA ALA A 142 -7.21 -1.81 9.05
C ALA A 142 -8.49 -2.65 9.28
N LEU A 143 -8.42 -3.94 8.95
CA LEU A 143 -9.54 -4.86 9.12
C LEU A 143 -9.92 -5.05 10.59
N LEU A 144 -8.95 -5.23 11.48
CA LEU A 144 -9.21 -5.39 12.91
C LEU A 144 -9.80 -4.10 13.52
N GLU A 145 -9.30 -2.93 13.13
CA GLU A 145 -9.83 -1.62 13.56
C GLU A 145 -11.29 -1.40 13.16
N THR A 146 -11.71 -2.00 12.05
CA THR A 146 -13.07 -1.86 11.48
C THR A 146 -13.98 -3.05 11.77
N GLY A 147 -13.61 -3.93 12.72
CA GLY A 147 -14.46 -4.99 13.24
C GLY A 147 -14.50 -6.28 12.41
N TRP A 148 -13.55 -6.49 11.51
CA TRP A 148 -13.43 -7.74 10.76
C TRP A 148 -12.77 -8.84 11.60
N ARG A 149 -13.21 -10.07 11.39
CA ARG A 149 -12.48 -11.27 11.80
C ARG A 149 -11.46 -11.62 10.72
N VAL A 150 -10.21 -11.82 11.10
CA VAL A 150 -9.13 -12.09 10.14
C VAL A 150 -8.69 -13.55 10.23
N LYS A 151 -8.72 -14.23 9.08
CA LYS A 151 -8.05 -15.51 8.83
C LYS A 151 -6.81 -15.25 7.99
N LEU A 152 -5.64 -15.61 8.49
CA LEU A 152 -4.39 -15.49 7.76
C LEU A 152 -3.89 -16.88 7.33
N TRP A 153 -3.61 -17.03 6.04
CA TRP A 153 -2.91 -18.18 5.50
C TRP A 153 -1.62 -17.76 4.79
N ASN A 154 -0.53 -18.49 5.01
CA ASN A 154 0.78 -18.22 4.41
C ASN A 154 1.54 -19.53 4.19
N ARG A 155 2.32 -19.60 3.11
CA ARG A 155 3.09 -20.81 2.80
C ARG A 155 4.28 -20.95 3.76
N GLY A 156 4.29 -22.04 4.54
CA GLY A 156 5.41 -22.46 5.39
C GLY A 156 5.19 -22.20 6.89
N ALA A 157 5.14 -23.28 7.68
CA ALA A 157 4.80 -23.27 9.10
C ALA A 157 5.75 -22.43 9.98
N ALA A 158 7.05 -22.37 9.65
CA ALA A 158 8.03 -21.59 10.40
C ALA A 158 7.78 -20.07 10.31
N LYS A 159 7.43 -19.57 9.11
CA LYS A 159 7.05 -18.15 8.93
C LYS A 159 5.74 -17.83 9.64
N MET A 160 4.85 -18.79 9.75
CA MET A 160 3.55 -18.61 10.40
C MET A 160 3.66 -18.33 11.90
N ARG A 161 4.56 -19.03 12.62
CA ARG A 161 4.77 -18.81 14.06
C ARG A 161 5.29 -17.39 14.36
N LEU A 162 6.26 -16.91 13.59
CA LEU A 162 6.79 -15.55 13.74
C LEU A 162 5.71 -14.48 13.43
N LEU A 163 4.87 -14.75 12.43
CA LEU A 163 3.74 -13.89 12.09
C LEU A 163 2.74 -13.85 13.25
N GLN A 164 2.36 -14.99 13.82
CA GLN A 164 1.43 -15.05 14.95
C GLN A 164 1.89 -14.19 16.12
N THR A 165 3.17 -14.29 16.53
CA THR A 165 3.72 -13.45 17.61
C THR A 165 3.65 -11.96 17.27
N THR A 166 3.92 -11.59 16.02
CA THR A 166 3.90 -10.17 15.64
C THR A 166 2.48 -9.62 15.48
N LEU A 167 1.55 -10.45 15.00
CA LEU A 167 0.16 -10.09 14.73
C LEU A 167 -0.69 -10.10 16.00
N ALA A 168 -0.33 -10.89 17.01
CA ALA A 168 -0.99 -10.87 18.32
C ALA A 168 -1.01 -9.47 18.96
N LYS A 169 -0.09 -8.58 18.58
CA LYS A 169 -0.08 -7.17 18.99
C LYS A 169 -1.13 -6.31 18.29
N LEU A 170 -1.58 -6.73 17.10
CA LEU A 170 -2.60 -6.03 16.32
C LEU A 170 -4.02 -6.43 16.73
N GLY A 171 -4.21 -7.67 17.19
CA GLY A 171 -5.49 -8.19 17.66
C GLY A 171 -5.64 -9.69 17.39
N ASP A 172 -6.88 -10.17 17.44
CA ASP A 172 -7.20 -11.58 17.24
C ASP A 172 -7.16 -11.94 15.75
N VAL A 173 -6.15 -12.73 15.36
CA VAL A 173 -5.93 -13.21 14.00
C VAL A 173 -5.89 -14.73 14.01
N GLU A 174 -6.87 -15.36 13.35
CA GLU A 174 -6.90 -16.81 13.18
C GLU A 174 -5.84 -17.23 12.15
N ILE A 175 -4.85 -17.99 12.62
CA ILE A 175 -3.87 -18.61 11.74
C ILE A 175 -4.49 -19.86 11.12
N SER A 176 -4.81 -19.79 9.84
CA SER A 176 -5.47 -20.90 9.14
C SER A 176 -4.45 -21.90 8.59
N ALA A 177 -4.72 -23.20 8.78
CA ALA A 177 -3.90 -24.28 8.22
C ALA A 177 -4.07 -24.40 6.69
N THR A 178 -5.27 -24.08 6.20
CA THR A 178 -5.65 -24.15 4.78
C THR A 178 -6.23 -22.81 4.33
N PRO A 179 -6.11 -22.42 3.06
CA PRO A 179 -6.67 -21.17 2.55
C PRO A 179 -8.18 -21.32 2.25
N THR A 180 -8.98 -21.74 3.23
CA THR A 180 -10.41 -22.07 3.04
C THR A 180 -11.26 -20.80 2.94
N PRO A 181 -11.89 -20.49 1.80
CA PRO A 181 -12.64 -19.25 1.63
C PRO A 181 -14.10 -19.32 2.10
N ALA A 182 -14.58 -20.50 2.53
CA ALA A 182 -15.95 -20.69 3.00
C ALA A 182 -16.29 -19.72 4.16
N GLY A 183 -17.43 -19.03 4.02
CA GLY A 183 -17.91 -18.04 5.00
C GLY A 183 -17.10 -16.72 5.04
N CYS A 184 -16.14 -16.53 4.14
CA CYS A 184 -15.38 -15.28 4.04
C CYS A 184 -16.11 -14.28 3.13
N ARG A 185 -16.22 -13.03 3.59
CA ARG A 185 -16.78 -11.89 2.84
C ARG A 185 -15.70 -11.12 2.08
N LEU A 186 -14.44 -11.29 2.45
CA LEU A 186 -13.30 -10.66 1.80
C LEU A 186 -12.20 -11.70 1.59
N ILE A 187 -11.68 -11.81 0.38
CA ILE A 187 -10.50 -12.63 0.04
C ILE A 187 -9.40 -11.68 -0.44
N VAL A 188 -8.28 -11.62 0.28
CA VAL A 188 -7.16 -10.73 -0.02
C VAL A 188 -5.96 -11.53 -0.53
N ASN A 189 -5.51 -11.27 -1.75
CA ASN A 189 -4.20 -11.70 -2.21
C ASN A 189 -3.14 -10.70 -1.73
N ALA A 190 -2.45 -11.04 -0.65
CA ALA A 190 -1.29 -10.29 -0.13
C ALA A 190 0.03 -11.04 -0.37
N THR A 191 0.05 -11.99 -1.32
CA THR A 191 1.25 -12.69 -1.78
C THR A 191 1.93 -11.93 -2.91
N SER A 192 3.06 -12.44 -3.40
CA SER A 192 3.68 -11.96 -4.64
C SER A 192 3.14 -12.66 -5.90
N LEU A 193 2.25 -13.64 -5.77
CA LEU A 193 1.68 -14.37 -6.92
C LEU A 193 0.71 -13.45 -7.66
N GLY A 194 0.86 -13.37 -8.98
CA GLY A 194 0.13 -12.44 -9.85
C GLY A 194 1.02 -11.37 -10.47
N LYS A 195 2.28 -11.24 -10.00
CA LYS A 195 3.28 -10.35 -10.60
C LYS A 195 3.68 -10.80 -12.01
N ARG A 196 3.62 -12.12 -12.29
CA ARG A 196 3.82 -12.67 -13.63
C ARG A 196 2.53 -13.23 -14.19
N VAL A 197 2.41 -13.21 -15.52
CA VAL A 197 1.27 -13.82 -16.23
C VAL A 197 1.19 -15.30 -15.86
N GLY A 198 -0.02 -15.78 -15.56
CA GLY A 198 -0.30 -17.15 -15.16
C GLY A 198 -0.10 -17.46 -13.67
N GLU A 199 0.43 -16.52 -12.87
CA GLU A 199 0.56 -16.71 -11.42
C GLU A 199 -0.71 -16.25 -10.68
N GLN A 200 -1.16 -17.03 -9.72
CA GLN A 200 -2.19 -16.62 -8.76
C GLN A 200 -2.10 -17.51 -7.51
N PRO A 201 -2.54 -17.04 -6.34
CA PRO A 201 -2.75 -17.93 -5.21
C PRO A 201 -3.86 -18.95 -5.51
N SER A 202 -3.74 -20.15 -4.96
CA SER A 202 -4.81 -21.15 -5.04
C SER A 202 -5.97 -20.73 -4.16
N VAL A 203 -7.16 -20.62 -4.76
CA VAL A 203 -8.40 -20.28 -4.06
C VAL A 203 -9.50 -21.20 -4.57
N GLU A 204 -10.18 -21.88 -3.65
CA GLU A 204 -11.37 -22.69 -3.95
C GLU A 204 -12.58 -21.78 -4.17
N TRP A 205 -12.60 -21.09 -5.31
CA TRP A 205 -13.60 -20.07 -5.61
C TRP A 205 -15.06 -20.57 -5.57
N GLN A 206 -15.28 -21.88 -5.73
CA GLN A 206 -16.60 -22.50 -5.59
C GLN A 206 -17.16 -22.43 -4.15
N HIS A 207 -16.31 -22.24 -3.16
CA HIS A 207 -16.67 -22.10 -1.75
C HIS A 207 -16.76 -20.63 -1.30
N VAL A 208 -16.47 -19.66 -2.18
CA VAL A 208 -16.56 -18.23 -1.86
C VAL A 208 -18.03 -17.82 -1.79
N GLN A 209 -18.39 -17.10 -0.72
CA GLN A 209 -19.75 -16.62 -0.52
C GLN A 209 -20.18 -15.64 -1.63
N LYS A 210 -21.45 -15.71 -2.06
CA LYS A 210 -22.03 -14.71 -2.96
C LYS A 210 -21.95 -13.32 -2.34
N GLY A 211 -21.57 -12.32 -3.15
CA GLY A 211 -21.40 -10.95 -2.68
C GLY A 211 -20.10 -10.68 -1.92
N ALA A 212 -19.20 -11.66 -1.81
CA ALA A 212 -17.86 -11.43 -1.30
C ALA A 212 -17.05 -10.49 -2.22
N VAL A 213 -16.00 -9.91 -1.65
CA VAL A 213 -15.06 -9.02 -2.33
C VAL A 213 -13.72 -9.75 -2.50
N ALA A 214 -13.11 -9.63 -3.68
CA ALA A 214 -11.73 -10.05 -3.91
C ALA A 214 -10.84 -8.81 -4.01
N PHE A 215 -9.79 -8.75 -3.19
CA PHE A 215 -8.85 -7.63 -3.13
C PHE A 215 -7.45 -8.15 -3.43
N ASP A 216 -6.81 -7.62 -4.48
CA ASP A 216 -5.44 -7.99 -4.83
C ASP A 216 -4.48 -6.85 -4.47
N LEU A 217 -3.44 -7.14 -3.70
CA LEU A 217 -2.38 -6.16 -3.43
C LEU A 217 -1.36 -6.10 -4.57
N VAL A 218 -1.41 -7.05 -5.51
CA VAL A 218 -0.60 -6.99 -6.72
C VAL A 218 -1.22 -5.97 -7.68
N PHE A 219 -0.43 -4.98 -8.06
CA PHE A 219 -0.76 -4.05 -9.13
C PHE A 219 0.14 -4.30 -10.35
N ARG A 220 -0.50 -4.30 -11.53
CA ARG A 220 0.12 -4.38 -12.85
C ARG A 220 -0.84 -3.78 -13.86
N GLU A 221 -0.34 -3.45 -15.05
CA GLU A 221 -1.13 -2.79 -16.10
C GLU A 221 -2.40 -3.58 -16.48
N LYS A 222 -2.27 -4.90 -16.62
CA LYS A 222 -3.39 -5.81 -16.92
C LYS A 222 -3.89 -6.48 -15.65
N ARG A 223 -5.22 -6.59 -15.51
CA ARG A 223 -5.86 -7.30 -14.39
C ARG A 223 -5.25 -8.68 -14.16
N THR A 224 -4.94 -8.98 -12.89
CA THR A 224 -4.37 -10.26 -12.46
C THR A 224 -5.34 -11.43 -12.67
N GLU A 225 -4.79 -12.63 -12.76
CA GLU A 225 -5.51 -13.89 -12.88
C GLU A 225 -6.45 -14.10 -11.69
N PHE A 226 -6.00 -13.73 -10.47
CA PHE A 226 -6.81 -13.73 -9.25
C PHE A 226 -8.07 -12.86 -9.40
N LEU A 227 -7.91 -11.60 -9.82
CA LEU A 227 -9.04 -10.69 -10.01
C LEU A 227 -9.93 -11.09 -11.20
N ARG A 228 -9.34 -11.65 -12.27
CA ARG A 228 -10.12 -12.21 -13.40
C ARG A 228 -11.00 -13.37 -12.93
N ALA A 229 -10.45 -14.31 -12.15
CA ALA A 229 -11.19 -15.44 -11.62
C ALA A 229 -12.34 -15.01 -10.70
N ALA A 230 -12.11 -13.99 -9.87
CA ALA A 230 -13.15 -13.39 -9.03
C ALA A 230 -14.24 -12.69 -9.87
N SER A 231 -13.83 -11.90 -10.87
CA SER A 231 -14.76 -11.15 -11.74
C SER A 231 -15.68 -12.08 -12.54
N LEU A 232 -15.15 -13.19 -13.07
CA LEU A 232 -15.94 -14.19 -13.80
C LEU A 232 -17.04 -14.84 -12.94
N ARG A 233 -16.97 -14.70 -11.62
CA ARG A 233 -17.95 -15.19 -10.65
C ARG A 233 -18.88 -14.09 -10.14
N GLY A 234 -18.80 -12.90 -10.71
CA GLY A 234 -19.62 -11.75 -10.32
C GLY A 234 -19.22 -11.12 -8.98
N LEU A 235 -18.02 -11.40 -8.47
CA LEU A 235 -17.53 -10.77 -7.25
C LEU A 235 -17.09 -9.33 -7.52
N ARG A 236 -17.32 -8.45 -6.54
CA ARG A 236 -16.67 -7.13 -6.53
C ARG A 236 -15.17 -7.35 -6.41
N VAL A 237 -14.40 -6.62 -7.21
CA VAL A 237 -12.94 -6.62 -7.15
C VAL A 237 -12.42 -5.28 -6.70
N ILE A 238 -11.30 -5.31 -5.97
CA ILE A 238 -10.47 -4.14 -5.67
C ILE A 238 -9.10 -4.42 -6.26
N ASP A 239 -8.71 -3.61 -7.25
CA ASP A 239 -7.42 -3.71 -7.95
C ASP A 239 -6.30 -3.13 -7.07
N GLY A 240 -5.11 -3.71 -7.10
CA GLY A 240 -3.98 -3.21 -6.32
C GLY A 240 -3.60 -1.78 -6.68
N ARG A 241 -3.94 -1.33 -7.89
CA ARG A 241 -3.77 0.07 -8.32
C ARG A 241 -4.70 1.02 -7.59
N GLU A 242 -5.88 0.58 -7.15
CA GLU A 242 -6.77 1.38 -6.30
C GLU A 242 -6.14 1.61 -4.93
N MET A 243 -5.52 0.56 -4.35
CA MET A 243 -4.74 0.71 -3.12
C MET A 243 -3.52 1.59 -3.29
N LEU A 244 -2.79 1.45 -4.41
CA LEU A 244 -1.64 2.29 -4.74
C LEU A 244 -2.02 3.77 -4.79
N VAL A 245 -3.12 4.10 -5.46
CA VAL A 245 -3.60 5.50 -5.57
C VAL A 245 -4.04 6.01 -4.21
N GLU A 246 -4.86 5.27 -3.49
CA GLU A 246 -5.42 5.78 -2.24
C GLU A 246 -4.33 6.02 -1.17
N GLN A 247 -3.35 5.12 -1.03
CA GLN A 247 -2.24 5.35 -0.09
C GLN A 247 -1.40 6.58 -0.46
N ALA A 248 -1.26 6.87 -1.76
CA ALA A 248 -0.46 7.98 -2.25
C ALA A 248 -1.23 9.31 -2.17
N ALA A 249 -2.54 9.28 -2.42
CA ALA A 249 -3.44 10.41 -2.24
C ALA A 249 -3.45 10.88 -0.78
N ILE A 250 -3.50 9.95 0.18
CA ILE A 250 -3.42 10.29 1.61
C ILE A 250 -2.05 10.90 1.96
N ALA A 251 -0.96 10.39 1.37
CA ALA A 251 0.38 10.97 1.57
C ALA A 251 0.48 12.38 0.97
N TYR A 252 -0.07 12.58 -0.23
CA TYR A 252 -0.18 13.87 -0.90
C TYR A 252 -0.92 14.89 -0.03
N GLU A 253 -2.11 14.52 0.47
CA GLU A 253 -2.93 15.34 1.36
C GLU A 253 -2.17 15.72 2.63
N TRP A 254 -1.44 14.77 3.20
CA TRP A 254 -0.63 15.02 4.38
C TRP A 254 0.53 15.99 4.09
N TRP A 255 1.18 15.89 2.94
CA TRP A 255 2.31 16.76 2.58
C TRP A 255 1.90 18.19 2.23
N LEU A 256 0.79 18.33 1.51
CA LEU A 256 0.36 19.60 0.90
C LEU A 256 -0.81 20.25 1.65
N GLN A 257 -1.42 19.56 2.61
CA GLN A 257 -2.56 20.06 3.39
C GLN A 257 -3.74 20.47 2.51
N GLY A 258 -3.98 19.72 1.43
CA GLY A 258 -5.05 19.94 0.45
C GLY A 258 -5.52 18.62 -0.16
N GLU A 259 -6.75 18.59 -0.68
CA GLU A 259 -7.37 17.38 -1.24
C GLU A 259 -6.60 16.85 -2.44
N ALA A 260 -6.30 15.55 -2.47
CA ALA A 260 -5.61 14.95 -3.60
C ALA A 260 -6.56 14.78 -4.80
N PRO A 261 -6.13 15.10 -6.04
CA PRO A 261 -6.92 14.90 -7.26
C PRO A 261 -6.96 13.41 -7.66
N ARG A 262 -7.62 12.58 -6.85
CA ARG A 262 -7.71 11.11 -6.99
C ARG A 262 -8.14 10.66 -8.39
N THR A 263 -9.03 11.41 -9.04
CA THR A 263 -9.46 11.11 -10.42
C THR A 263 -8.32 11.18 -11.42
N ALA A 264 -7.43 12.17 -11.31
CA ALA A 264 -6.24 12.28 -12.17
C ALA A 264 -5.28 11.13 -11.87
N MET A 265 -5.04 10.84 -10.58
CA MET A 265 -4.17 9.75 -10.13
C MET A 265 -4.65 8.37 -10.60
N LEU A 266 -5.94 8.08 -10.51
CA LEU A 266 -6.55 6.83 -11.01
C LEU A 266 -6.38 6.68 -12.51
N ARG A 267 -6.64 7.74 -13.29
CA ARG A 267 -6.45 7.74 -14.75
C ARG A 267 -4.99 7.48 -15.12
N ALA A 268 -4.05 8.07 -14.39
CA ALA A 268 -2.62 7.92 -14.61
C ALA A 268 -2.13 6.47 -14.44
N VAL A 269 -2.79 5.66 -13.60
CA VAL A 269 -2.49 4.23 -13.43
C VAL A 269 -3.40 3.31 -14.28
N GLY A 270 -4.13 3.88 -15.24
CA GLY A 270 -4.99 3.13 -16.16
C GLY A 270 -6.29 2.62 -15.54
N LEU A 271 -6.79 3.28 -14.51
CA LEU A 271 -8.11 3.05 -13.93
C LEU A 271 -9.09 4.16 -14.33
N ALA A 272 -10.38 3.84 -14.35
CA ALA A 272 -11.41 4.89 -14.39
C ALA A 272 -11.37 5.68 -13.09
N GLY A 273 -11.78 6.96 -13.12
CA GLY A 273 -11.93 7.77 -11.91
C GLY A 273 -12.89 7.11 -10.89
N PRO A 274 -12.96 7.61 -9.64
CA PRO A 274 -13.97 7.17 -8.70
C PRO A 274 -15.31 7.31 -9.43
N ARG A 275 -16.16 6.28 -9.41
CA ARG A 275 -17.48 6.42 -10.02
C ARG A 275 -18.14 7.61 -9.34
N ASP A 276 -18.42 8.67 -10.09
CA ASP A 276 -19.34 9.71 -9.66
C ASP A 276 -20.60 8.97 -9.20
N LYS A 277 -20.84 8.97 -7.88
CA LYS A 277 -22.06 8.42 -7.31
C LYS A 277 -23.16 9.36 -7.82
N PHE A 278 -23.87 8.93 -8.87
CA PHE A 278 -25.15 9.52 -9.25
C PHE A 278 -26.13 9.39 -8.07
#